data_AF-A0A090QCP0-F1
#
_entry.id   AF-A0A090QCP0-F1
#
_cell.length_a   1.000
_cell.length_b   1.000
_cell.length_c   1.000
_cell.angle_alpha   90.00
_cell.angle_beta   90.00
_cell.angle_gamma   90.00
#
_symmetry.space_group_name_H-M   'P 1'
#
loop_
_entity.id
_entity.type
_entity.pdbx_description
1 polymer ?
#
loop_
_entity_poly.entity_id
_entity_poly.type
_entity_poly.pdbx_seq_one_letter_code
_entity_poly.pdbx_strand_id
1 'polypeptide(L)'
;MSLLKKLPLPLFILIILTISCGPKPSNTEVAIELEDTSIPPGTIKLTDNLYIDRVPVTNLMYSEFLDHLGNYWSEKKHEKMKSYPSYGLEADSVFQPYNGSTRLMIGATLDPRLMVTPKLTLGNYTSHPYYQWHPVVHVSQEKAELFCKWRTDMVNAVYGIRSKNENQRSQYPTKVSYRLPSEKEMIAAQNLLDKQLKLLTYQDEIYSYAGDFYKFRRIQDDYHMAVFEMKELSKNGPYLPLYKSLSYYEAKELNTGFRCICEVTPP
;
A
#
# COMPACT_ATOMS: atom_id res chain seq x y z
N MET A 1 -55.74 -38.76 -66.44
CA MET A 1 -55.15 -39.83 -65.62
C MET A 1 -53.65 -39.60 -65.55
N SER A 2 -53.10 -39.36 -64.35
CA SER A 2 -51.67 -39.37 -63.97
C SER A 2 -50.70 -38.39 -64.66
N LEU A 3 -50.32 -37.25 -64.07
CA LEU A 3 -49.31 -37.00 -63.01
C LEU A 3 -47.82 -37.13 -63.42
N LEU A 4 -47.07 -36.06 -63.09
CA LEU A 4 -45.64 -35.97 -62.73
C LEU A 4 -44.64 -36.10 -63.90
N LYS A 5 -43.63 -35.23 -64.10
CA LYS A 5 -42.77 -34.50 -63.14
C LYS A 5 -42.27 -33.19 -63.77
N LYS A 6 -42.37 -32.06 -63.06
CA LYS A 6 -41.59 -30.85 -63.31
C LYS A 6 -40.38 -30.86 -62.37
N LEU A 7 -39.19 -30.76 -62.94
CA LEU A 7 -37.90 -30.68 -62.27
C LEU A 7 -37.68 -29.22 -61.79
N PRO A 8 -37.40 -28.93 -60.51
CA PRO A 8 -37.05 -27.58 -60.09
C PRO A 8 -35.53 -27.37 -60.08
N LEU A 9 -35.19 -26.18 -60.59
CA LEU A 9 -33.91 -25.47 -60.61
C LEU A 9 -33.19 -25.48 -59.24
N PRO A 10 -31.85 -25.58 -59.18
CA PRO A 10 -31.13 -25.57 -57.91
C PRO A 10 -31.19 -24.17 -57.27
N LEU A 11 -31.73 -24.14 -56.06
CA LEU A 11 -31.79 -22.98 -55.18
C LEU A 11 -30.36 -22.67 -54.68
N PHE A 12 -29.77 -21.58 -55.17
CA PHE A 12 -28.55 -21.01 -54.59
C PHE A 12 -28.88 -20.54 -53.16
N ILE A 13 -28.47 -21.33 -52.16
CA ILE A 13 -28.51 -20.92 -50.75
C ILE A 13 -27.39 -19.90 -50.57
N LEU A 14 -27.75 -18.62 -50.56
CA LEU A 14 -26.91 -17.53 -50.13
C LEU A 14 -26.68 -17.70 -48.62
N ILE A 15 -25.56 -18.30 -48.22
CA ILE A 15 -25.12 -18.35 -46.82
C ILE A 15 -24.74 -16.92 -46.42
N ILE A 16 -25.68 -16.21 -45.82
CA ILE A 16 -25.41 -14.97 -45.11
C ILE A 16 -24.60 -15.38 -43.87
N LEU A 17 -23.28 -15.21 -43.95
CA LEU A 17 -22.40 -15.17 -42.79
C LEU A 17 -22.83 -13.98 -41.94
N THR A 18 -23.76 -14.21 -41.00
CA THR A 18 -23.99 -13.28 -39.91
C THR A 18 -22.72 -13.29 -39.07
N ILE A 19 -21.90 -12.25 -39.25
CA ILE A 19 -20.91 -11.86 -38.27
C ILE A 19 -21.70 -11.48 -37.04
N SER A 20 -21.98 -12.48 -36.20
CA SER A 20 -22.42 -12.32 -34.84
C SER A 20 -21.25 -11.65 -34.12
N CYS A 21 -21.21 -10.32 -34.15
CA CYS A 21 -20.56 -9.57 -33.10
C CYS A 21 -21.34 -9.91 -31.83
N GLY A 22 -20.90 -10.96 -31.14
CA GLY A 22 -21.30 -11.21 -29.76
C GLY A 22 -21.13 -9.94 -28.95
N PRO A 23 -21.93 -9.75 -27.88
CA PRO A 23 -21.76 -8.61 -27.00
C PRO A 23 -20.28 -8.53 -26.61
N LYS A 24 -19.65 -7.38 -26.92
CA LYS A 24 -18.35 -7.04 -26.36
C LYS A 24 -18.44 -7.33 -24.86
N PRO A 25 -17.45 -7.99 -24.23
CA PRO A 25 -17.45 -8.09 -22.79
C PRO A 25 -17.62 -6.68 -22.26
N SER A 26 -18.80 -6.47 -21.67
CA SER A 26 -19.16 -5.31 -20.89
C SER A 26 -17.97 -5.06 -19.99
N ASN A 27 -17.56 -3.78 -19.89
CA ASN A 27 -16.59 -3.29 -18.93
C ASN A 27 -16.60 -4.23 -17.74
N THR A 28 -15.47 -4.92 -17.52
CA THR A 28 -15.27 -5.68 -16.30
C THR A 28 -15.60 -4.70 -15.19
N GLU A 29 -16.80 -4.82 -14.63
CA GLU A 29 -17.04 -4.46 -13.25
C GLU A 29 -16.02 -5.33 -12.53
N VAL A 30 -14.82 -4.77 -12.37
CA VAL A 30 -14.00 -5.04 -11.21
C VAL A 30 -15.00 -4.81 -10.11
N ALA A 31 -15.52 -5.91 -9.56
CA ALA A 31 -16.18 -5.87 -8.29
C ALA A 31 -15.12 -5.29 -7.37
N ILE A 32 -15.20 -3.97 -7.15
CA ILE A 32 -14.50 -3.30 -6.09
C ILE A 32 -15.12 -3.96 -4.87
N GLU A 33 -14.48 -5.01 -4.35
CA GLU A 33 -14.73 -5.42 -2.97
C GLU A 33 -14.64 -4.13 -2.18
N LEU A 34 -15.78 -3.71 -1.61
CA LEU A 34 -15.88 -2.52 -0.80
C LEU A 34 -14.78 -2.64 0.27
N GLU A 35 -13.73 -1.84 0.13
CA GLU A 35 -12.62 -1.81 1.07
C GLU A 35 -13.23 -1.56 2.45
N ASP A 36 -13.16 -2.55 3.33
CA ASP A 36 -13.75 -2.48 4.67
C ASP A 36 -13.14 -1.29 5.41
N THR A 37 -13.92 -0.22 5.57
CA THR A 37 -13.47 1.05 6.14
C THR A 37 -13.10 0.95 7.62
N SER A 38 -13.47 -0.16 8.27
CA SER A 38 -13.08 -0.46 9.64
C SER A 38 -11.62 -0.93 9.75
N ILE A 39 -11.03 -1.40 8.64
CA ILE A 39 -9.65 -1.89 8.58
C ILE A 39 -8.72 -0.76 8.16
N PRO A 40 -7.66 -0.45 8.94
CA PRO A 40 -6.67 0.53 8.51
C PRO A 40 -6.04 0.14 7.16
N PRO A 41 -5.84 1.10 6.25
CA PRO A 41 -5.46 0.81 4.86
C PRO A 41 -4.13 0.04 4.78
N GLY A 42 -4.10 -1.01 3.95
CA GLY A 42 -2.91 -1.84 3.72
C GLY A 42 -2.53 -2.77 4.89
N THR A 43 -3.41 -2.91 5.88
CA THR A 43 -3.16 -3.78 7.05
C THR A 43 -3.95 -5.07 7.02
N ILE A 44 -3.58 -5.99 7.90
CA ILE A 44 -4.30 -7.21 8.25
C ILE A 44 -4.53 -7.24 9.76
N LYS A 45 -5.73 -7.68 10.17
CA LYS A 45 -6.14 -7.75 11.57
C LYS A 45 -5.38 -8.85 12.32
N LEU A 46 -4.81 -8.52 13.48
CA LEU A 46 -4.20 -9.47 14.42
C LEU A 46 -5.11 -9.74 15.62
N THR A 47 -5.65 -8.67 16.21
CA THR A 47 -6.64 -8.69 17.29
C THR A 47 -7.68 -7.61 17.04
N ASP A 48 -8.65 -7.42 17.95
CA ASP A 48 -9.69 -6.40 17.78
C ASP A 48 -9.14 -4.97 17.67
N ASN A 49 -8.03 -4.69 18.34
CA ASN A 49 -7.45 -3.34 18.41
C ASN A 49 -6.04 -3.27 17.80
N LEU A 50 -5.57 -4.32 17.12
CA LEU A 50 -4.20 -4.40 16.60
C LEU A 50 -4.16 -4.99 15.20
N TYR A 51 -3.51 -4.27 14.31
CA TYR A 51 -3.38 -4.58 12.89
C TYR A 51 -1.91 -4.44 12.49
N ILE A 52 -1.48 -5.12 11.45
CA ILE A 52 -0.11 -5.05 10.95
C ILE A 52 -0.09 -4.83 9.44
N ASP A 53 0.90 -4.13 8.93
CA ASP A 53 1.08 -3.99 7.49
C ASP A 53 1.25 -5.34 6.80
N ARG A 54 0.50 -5.53 5.70
CA ARG A 54 0.56 -6.75 4.89
C ARG A 54 1.95 -6.94 4.30
N VAL A 55 2.58 -5.87 3.83
CA VAL A 55 3.95 -5.89 3.27
C VAL A 55 4.85 -4.90 4.02
N PRO A 56 6.19 -5.03 3.94
CA PRO A 56 7.08 -3.93 4.28
C PRO A 56 6.72 -2.67 3.50
N VAL A 57 7.01 -1.51 4.08
CA VAL A 57 6.82 -0.21 3.42
C VAL A 57 7.50 -0.23 2.06
N THR A 58 6.78 0.18 1.03
CA THR A 58 7.27 0.13 -0.36
C THR A 58 7.99 1.42 -0.74
N ASN A 59 8.75 1.40 -1.83
CA ASN A 59 9.35 2.61 -2.38
C ASN A 59 8.29 3.69 -2.71
N LEU A 60 7.12 3.29 -3.21
CA LEU A 60 6.02 4.20 -3.51
C LEU A 60 5.47 4.87 -2.24
N MET A 61 5.17 4.06 -1.21
CA MET A 61 4.69 4.57 0.08
C MET A 61 5.71 5.52 0.73
N TYR A 62 7.00 5.15 0.67
CA TYR A 62 8.06 5.98 1.23
C TYR A 62 8.25 7.26 0.41
N SER A 63 8.13 7.20 -0.92
CA SER A 63 8.19 8.40 -1.77
C SER A 63 7.05 9.38 -1.48
N GLU A 64 5.84 8.88 -1.22
CA GLU A 64 4.70 9.70 -0.78
C GLU A 64 5.01 10.40 0.55
N PHE A 65 5.58 9.67 1.52
CA PHE A 65 6.05 10.25 2.78
C PHE A 65 7.07 11.37 2.56
N LEU A 66 8.07 11.15 1.71
CA LEU A 66 9.09 12.16 1.41
C LEU A 66 8.49 13.40 0.74
N ASP A 67 7.52 13.24 -0.16
CA ASP A 67 6.79 14.37 -0.74
C ASP A 67 6.01 15.14 0.33
N HIS A 68 5.31 14.44 1.23
CA HIS A 68 4.53 15.07 2.28
C HIS A 68 5.41 15.81 3.29
N LEU A 69 6.59 15.29 3.64
CA LEU A 69 7.56 16.03 4.46
C LEU A 69 7.99 17.35 3.81
N GLY A 70 8.06 17.38 2.47
CA GLY A 70 8.36 18.58 1.71
C GLY A 70 7.26 19.63 1.75
N ASN A 71 6.00 19.18 1.86
CA ASN A 71 4.85 19.97 1.38
C ASN A 71 3.72 20.13 2.40
N TYR A 72 3.41 19.08 3.17
CA TYR A 72 2.15 18.97 3.93
C TYR A 72 2.33 18.60 5.40
N TRP A 73 3.51 18.10 5.79
CA TRP A 73 3.76 17.56 7.12
C TRP A 73 5.06 18.08 7.74
N SER A 74 5.01 18.36 9.04
CA SER A 74 6.15 18.70 9.89
C SER A 74 5.78 18.41 11.35
N GLU A 75 6.76 18.39 12.26
CA GLU A 75 6.50 18.26 13.69
C GLU A 75 5.50 19.31 14.23
N LYS A 76 5.61 20.55 13.77
CA LYS A 76 4.64 21.61 14.12
C LYS A 76 3.23 21.29 13.61
N LYS A 77 3.12 20.72 12.41
CA LYS A 77 1.83 20.32 11.82
C LYS A 77 1.26 19.09 12.54
N HIS A 78 2.08 18.13 12.93
CA HIS A 78 1.70 16.99 13.77
C HIS A 78 1.01 17.46 15.05
N GLU A 79 1.62 18.41 15.78
CA GLU A 79 1.00 18.97 16.99
C GLU A 79 -0.35 19.66 16.69
N LYS A 80 -0.46 20.37 15.57
CA LYS A 80 -1.73 20.99 15.14
C LYS A 80 -2.78 19.94 14.76
N MET A 81 -2.40 18.83 14.16
CA MET A 81 -3.33 17.77 13.70
C MET A 81 -4.03 17.07 14.87
N LYS A 82 -3.45 17.09 16.08
CA LYS A 82 -4.09 16.54 17.30
C LYS A 82 -5.40 17.22 17.66
N SER A 83 -5.64 18.46 17.20
CA SER A 83 -6.89 19.21 17.43
C SER A 83 -7.85 19.19 16.24
N TYR A 84 -7.55 18.43 15.18
CA TYR A 84 -8.46 18.33 14.04
C TYR A 84 -9.76 17.63 14.42
N PRO A 85 -10.91 18.09 13.90
CA PRO A 85 -12.17 17.40 14.10
C PRO A 85 -12.09 16.01 13.49
N SER A 86 -12.77 15.05 14.13
CA SER A 86 -12.77 13.65 13.69
C SER A 86 -13.58 13.42 12.41
N TYR A 87 -14.41 14.38 12.00
CA TYR A 87 -15.20 14.42 10.77
C TYR A 87 -15.42 15.86 10.33
N GLY A 88 -15.83 16.09 9.08
CA GLY A 88 -16.03 17.42 8.51
C GLY A 88 -14.72 18.19 8.32
N LEU A 89 -13.59 17.48 8.22
CA LEU A 89 -12.30 18.09 7.98
C LEU A 89 -12.20 18.49 6.49
N GLU A 90 -11.86 19.74 6.22
CA GLU A 90 -11.64 20.19 4.85
C GLU A 90 -10.28 19.71 4.34
N ALA A 91 -10.23 19.16 3.13
CA ALA A 91 -9.01 18.59 2.55
C ALA A 91 -7.87 19.61 2.51
N ASP A 92 -8.18 20.85 2.13
CA ASP A 92 -7.21 21.96 2.04
C ASP A 92 -6.62 22.37 3.40
N SER A 93 -7.24 21.97 4.52
CA SER A 93 -6.66 22.18 5.85
C SER A 93 -5.46 21.27 6.12
N VAL A 94 -5.39 20.13 5.42
CA VAL A 94 -4.36 19.10 5.50
C VAL A 94 -3.41 19.21 4.31
N PHE A 95 -3.95 19.12 3.09
CA PHE A 95 -3.26 19.13 1.81
C PHE A 95 -3.38 20.51 1.17
N GLN A 96 -2.55 21.46 1.61
CA GLN A 96 -2.62 22.83 1.10
C GLN A 96 -2.13 22.90 -0.35
N PRO A 97 -2.99 23.25 -1.34
CA PRO A 97 -2.57 23.36 -2.72
C PRO A 97 -1.54 24.47 -2.91
N TYR A 98 -0.58 24.23 -3.80
CA TYR A 98 0.49 25.18 -4.10
C TYR A 98 -0.05 26.47 -4.71
N ASN A 99 0.09 27.59 -4.01
CA ASN A 99 -0.12 28.92 -4.56
C ASN A 99 1.22 29.57 -4.97
N GLY A 100 1.88 29.04 -6.00
CA GLY A 100 2.86 29.71 -6.88
C GLY A 100 4.19 30.27 -6.30
N SER A 101 4.25 30.74 -5.06
CA SER A 101 5.42 31.40 -4.44
C SER A 101 6.04 30.59 -3.30
N THR A 102 5.30 29.63 -2.75
CA THR A 102 5.72 28.84 -1.59
C THR A 102 6.92 27.93 -1.90
N ARG A 103 7.06 27.43 -3.14
CA ARG A 103 8.21 26.59 -3.55
C ARG A 103 9.55 27.34 -3.53
N LEU A 104 9.55 28.63 -3.85
CA LEU A 104 10.76 29.49 -3.82
C LEU A 104 11.12 29.88 -2.38
N MET A 105 10.13 30.08 -1.52
CA MET A 105 10.31 30.46 -0.11
C MET A 105 10.65 29.27 0.81
N ILE A 106 10.10 28.07 0.55
CA ILE A 106 10.48 26.82 1.23
C ILE A 106 11.97 26.51 1.00
N GLY A 107 12.51 26.85 -0.18
CA GLY A 107 13.95 26.75 -0.43
C GLY A 107 14.82 27.67 0.44
N ALA A 108 14.23 28.67 1.12
CA ALA A 108 14.94 29.69 1.89
C ALA A 108 14.80 29.54 3.43
N THR A 109 13.82 28.79 3.93
CA THR A 109 13.59 28.60 5.37
C THR A 109 13.13 27.18 5.67
N LEU A 110 14.03 26.41 6.29
CA LEU A 110 14.00 24.95 6.50
C LEU A 110 14.02 24.14 5.21
N ASP A 111 15.04 23.31 5.07
CA ASP A 111 15.14 22.31 4.00
C ASP A 111 14.76 20.93 4.57
N PRO A 112 13.55 20.41 4.29
CA PRO A 112 13.17 19.03 4.60
C PRO A 112 14.17 18.00 4.04
N ARG A 113 14.94 18.34 2.99
CA ARG A 113 16.01 17.51 2.45
C ARG A 113 17.24 17.42 3.36
N LEU A 114 17.34 18.25 4.41
CA LEU A 114 18.33 18.05 5.48
C LEU A 114 17.93 16.93 6.45
N MET A 115 16.64 16.59 6.55
CA MET A 115 16.15 15.38 7.21
C MET A 115 16.23 14.15 6.28
N VAL A 116 16.14 14.38 4.96
CA VAL A 116 16.28 13.35 3.92
C VAL A 116 17.73 13.35 3.43
N THR A 117 18.62 12.70 4.18
CA THR A 117 20.05 12.61 3.80
C THR A 117 20.24 12.28 2.30
N PRO A 118 21.25 12.89 1.63
CA PRO A 118 21.61 12.58 0.23
C PRO A 118 22.02 11.12 -0.01
N LYS A 119 22.11 10.31 1.06
CA LYS A 119 22.47 8.90 1.06
C LYS A 119 21.29 7.95 0.77
N LEU A 120 20.09 8.47 0.47
CA LEU A 120 19.05 7.75 -0.29
C LEU A 120 19.36 7.73 -1.79
N THR A 121 20.62 7.84 -2.18
CA THR A 121 21.08 7.65 -3.56
C THR A 121 21.16 6.16 -3.89
N LEU A 122 20.01 5.50 -3.81
CA LEU A 122 19.75 4.26 -4.54
C LEU A 122 19.22 4.64 -5.92
N GLY A 123 19.95 5.50 -6.65
CA GLY A 123 19.45 6.36 -7.74
C GLY A 123 18.69 5.68 -8.89
N ASN A 124 18.64 4.33 -8.90
CA ASN A 124 17.86 3.50 -9.81
C ASN A 124 16.85 2.53 -9.14
N TYR A 125 16.80 2.35 -7.82
CA TYR A 125 15.80 1.48 -7.18
C TYR A 125 14.71 2.28 -6.48
N THR A 126 15.04 3.19 -5.57
CA THR A 126 14.00 3.94 -4.83
C THR A 126 13.22 4.91 -5.72
N SER A 127 13.84 5.38 -6.80
CA SER A 127 13.29 6.38 -7.73
C SER A 127 12.70 5.77 -9.01
N HIS A 128 12.99 4.51 -9.32
CA HIS A 128 12.63 3.94 -10.61
C HIS A 128 11.24 3.30 -10.56
N PRO A 129 10.33 3.59 -11.52
CA PRO A 129 8.96 3.09 -11.50
C PRO A 129 8.83 1.56 -11.38
N TYR A 130 9.81 0.80 -11.89
CA TYR A 130 9.86 -0.67 -11.76
C TYR A 130 9.82 -1.15 -10.31
N TYR A 131 10.53 -0.46 -9.43
CA TYR A 131 10.71 -0.90 -8.06
C TYR A 131 9.72 -0.24 -7.10
N GLN A 132 8.73 0.49 -7.59
CA GLN A 132 7.81 1.28 -6.75
C GLN A 132 7.07 0.41 -5.71
N TRP A 133 6.76 -0.84 -6.05
CA TRP A 133 6.08 -1.79 -5.15
C TRP A 133 7.05 -2.67 -4.35
N HIS A 134 8.34 -2.54 -4.58
CA HIS A 134 9.32 -3.28 -3.84
C HIS A 134 9.54 -2.64 -2.46
N PRO A 135 9.96 -3.42 -1.45
CA PRO A 135 10.28 -2.93 -0.11
C PRO A 135 11.32 -1.81 -0.14
N VAL A 136 11.06 -0.72 0.57
CA VAL A 136 12.08 0.29 0.81
C VAL A 136 13.16 -0.29 1.73
N VAL A 137 14.41 0.04 1.44
CA VAL A 137 15.58 -0.46 2.16
C VAL A 137 16.55 0.65 2.52
N HIS A 138 17.44 0.39 3.47
CA HIS A 138 18.46 1.33 3.95
C HIS A 138 17.90 2.61 4.59
N VAL A 139 16.74 2.48 5.25
CA VAL A 139 16.13 3.54 6.05
C VAL A 139 16.66 3.45 7.48
N SER A 140 16.96 4.58 8.11
CA SER A 140 17.38 4.59 9.52
C SER A 140 16.19 4.38 10.45
N GLN A 141 16.46 3.90 11.67
CA GLN A 141 15.47 3.72 12.74
C GLN A 141 14.56 4.96 12.90
N GLU A 142 15.18 6.13 13.10
CA GLU A 142 14.48 7.40 13.29
C GLU A 142 13.54 7.75 12.12
N LYS A 143 13.96 7.49 10.87
CA LYS A 143 13.15 7.75 9.69
C LYS A 143 11.98 6.78 9.56
N ALA A 144 12.18 5.52 9.95
CA ALA A 144 11.12 4.52 9.97
C ALA A 144 10.05 4.84 11.04
N GLU A 145 10.48 5.32 12.21
CA GLU A 145 9.59 5.82 13.25
C GLU A 145 8.83 7.07 12.80
N LEU A 146 9.52 8.00 12.15
CA LEU A 146 8.91 9.21 11.58
C LEU A 146 7.87 8.86 10.50
N PHE A 147 8.12 7.86 9.67
CA PHE A 147 7.14 7.35 8.70
C PHE A 147 5.88 6.84 9.39
N CYS A 148 6.00 5.99 10.42
CA CYS A 148 4.82 5.49 11.13
C CYS A 148 4.05 6.64 11.82
N LYS A 149 4.76 7.63 12.36
CA LYS A 149 4.13 8.85 12.93
C LYS A 149 3.38 9.65 11.86
N TRP A 150 3.99 9.92 10.72
CA TRP A 150 3.33 10.58 9.59
C TRP A 150 2.08 9.81 9.13
N ARG A 151 2.18 8.50 8.97
CA ARG A 151 1.05 7.66 8.52
C ARG A 151 -0.11 7.71 9.51
N THR A 152 0.19 7.79 10.81
CA THR A 152 -0.82 8.02 11.85
C THR A 152 -1.63 9.28 11.59
N ASP A 153 -0.94 10.39 11.35
CA ASP A 153 -1.61 11.67 11.11
C ASP A 153 -2.41 11.67 9.81
N MET A 154 -1.83 11.12 8.73
CA MET A 154 -2.48 11.08 7.42
C MET A 154 -3.74 10.23 7.43
N VAL A 155 -3.69 9.03 8.02
CA VAL A 155 -4.86 8.13 8.03
C VAL A 155 -5.99 8.74 8.87
N ASN A 156 -5.71 9.27 10.07
CA ASN A 156 -6.73 9.93 10.88
C ASN A 156 -7.32 11.17 10.16
N ALA A 157 -6.49 11.97 9.48
CA ALA A 157 -6.95 13.11 8.71
C ALA A 157 -7.84 12.68 7.52
N VAL A 158 -7.47 11.63 6.80
CA VAL A 158 -8.27 11.08 5.70
C VAL A 158 -9.64 10.59 6.20
N TYR A 159 -9.72 9.95 7.36
CA TYR A 159 -11.00 9.58 7.97
C TYR A 159 -11.88 10.80 8.24
N GLY A 160 -11.28 11.88 8.77
CA GLY A 160 -11.97 13.14 9.01
C GLY A 160 -12.44 13.85 7.73
N ILE A 161 -11.67 13.74 6.64
CA ILE A 161 -12.02 14.32 5.34
C ILE A 161 -13.16 13.55 4.66
N ARG A 162 -13.09 12.22 4.72
CA ARG A 162 -14.07 11.31 4.09
C ARG A 162 -15.39 11.25 4.84
N SER A 163 -15.40 11.55 6.14
CA SER A 163 -16.60 11.58 6.97
C SER A 163 -17.14 13.01 7.06
N LYS A 164 -18.30 13.32 6.50
CA LYS A 164 -18.92 14.66 6.58
C LYS A 164 -19.82 14.85 7.80
N ASN A 165 -20.22 13.75 8.44
CA ASN A 165 -21.07 13.73 9.63
C ASN A 165 -20.75 12.51 10.49
N GLU A 166 -21.36 12.47 11.68
CA GLU A 166 -21.16 11.41 12.68
C GLU A 166 -21.50 10.00 12.17
N ASN A 167 -22.56 9.85 11.37
CA ASN A 167 -22.95 8.54 10.82
C ASN A 167 -21.96 8.01 9.77
N GLN A 168 -21.35 8.89 8.98
CA GLN A 168 -20.25 8.47 8.10
C GLN A 168 -18.99 8.17 8.92
N ARG A 169 -18.79 8.89 10.03
CA ARG A 169 -17.63 8.74 10.87
C ARG A 169 -17.59 7.41 11.62
N SER A 170 -18.73 6.87 12.02
CA SER A 170 -18.84 5.59 12.74
C SER A 170 -18.41 4.38 11.90
N GLN A 171 -18.24 4.53 10.58
CA GLN A 171 -17.75 3.46 9.70
C GLN A 171 -16.22 3.29 9.74
N TYR A 172 -15.51 4.26 10.32
CA TYR A 172 -14.06 4.26 10.45
C TYR A 172 -13.67 4.09 11.92
N PRO A 173 -12.48 3.56 12.22
CA PRO A 173 -11.98 3.56 13.58
C PRO A 173 -11.93 4.95 14.20
N THR A 174 -12.29 5.10 15.48
CA THR A 174 -12.25 6.37 16.22
C THR A 174 -10.86 7.00 16.19
N LYS A 175 -9.82 6.17 16.26
CA LYS A 175 -8.43 6.60 16.13
C LYS A 175 -7.56 5.45 15.68
N VAL A 176 -6.54 5.77 14.90
CA VAL A 176 -5.42 4.85 14.61
C VAL A 176 -4.10 5.42 15.12
N SER A 177 -3.15 4.54 15.43
CA SER A 177 -1.79 4.87 15.84
C SER A 177 -0.82 3.84 15.26
N TYR A 178 -0.02 4.28 14.29
CA TYR A 178 1.03 3.47 13.67
C TYR A 178 2.36 3.69 14.39
N ARG A 179 3.09 2.59 14.58
CA ARG A 179 4.43 2.58 15.15
C ARG A 179 5.23 1.41 14.60
N LEU A 180 6.54 1.42 14.82
CA LEU A 180 7.31 0.19 14.62
C LEU A 180 6.82 -0.90 15.60
N PRO A 181 6.76 -2.16 15.14
CA PRO A 181 6.47 -3.29 16.01
C PRO A 181 7.69 -3.61 16.88
N SER A 182 7.47 -4.26 18.02
CA SER A 182 8.54 -4.99 18.69
C SER A 182 8.80 -6.31 17.98
N GLU A 183 10.01 -6.87 18.13
CA GLU A 183 10.35 -8.20 17.60
C GLU A 183 9.36 -9.27 18.08
N LYS A 184 8.94 -9.21 19.35
CA LYS A 184 7.95 -10.14 19.91
C LYS A 184 6.59 -10.03 19.22
N GLU A 185 6.13 -8.82 18.92
CA GLU A 185 4.89 -8.59 18.17
C GLU A 185 5.01 -9.17 16.75
N MET A 186 6.17 -9.01 16.10
CA MET A 186 6.42 -9.56 14.77
C MET A 186 6.44 -11.09 14.73
N ILE A 187 7.06 -11.71 15.73
CA ILE A 187 7.08 -13.17 15.87
C ILE A 187 5.66 -13.69 16.14
N ALA A 188 4.91 -13.03 17.03
CA ALA A 188 3.53 -13.40 17.33
C ALA A 188 2.61 -13.26 16.10
N ALA A 189 2.76 -12.16 15.34
CA ALA A 189 1.99 -11.92 14.11
C ALA A 189 2.27 -13.00 13.05
N GLN A 190 3.53 -13.33 12.80
CA GLN A 190 3.91 -14.38 11.84
C GLN A 190 3.33 -15.74 12.24
N ASN A 191 3.49 -16.16 13.50
CA ASN A 191 2.96 -17.44 13.98
C ASN A 191 1.42 -17.51 13.89
N LEU A 192 0.74 -16.42 14.23
CA LEU A 192 -0.72 -16.34 14.13
C LEU A 192 -1.18 -16.48 12.69
N LEU A 193 -0.57 -15.72 11.78
CA LEU A 193 -0.99 -15.66 10.38
C LEU A 193 -0.56 -16.91 9.61
N ASP A 194 0.56 -17.54 9.96
CA ASP A 194 0.94 -18.86 9.43
C ASP A 194 -0.12 -19.91 9.78
N LYS A 195 -0.54 -19.97 11.05
CA LYS A 195 -1.62 -20.85 11.50
C LYS A 195 -2.95 -20.58 10.79
N GLN A 196 -3.20 -19.34 10.40
CA GLN A 196 -4.40 -18.95 9.66
C GLN A 196 -4.28 -19.13 8.14
N LEU A 197 -3.13 -19.62 7.64
CA LEU A 197 -2.82 -19.69 6.21
C LEU A 197 -2.89 -18.31 5.52
N LYS A 198 -2.50 -17.26 6.26
CA LYS A 198 -2.47 -15.85 5.82
C LYS A 198 -1.05 -15.28 5.83
N LEU A 199 -0.03 -16.13 5.84
CA LEU A 199 1.38 -15.75 5.75
C LEU A 199 1.95 -16.20 4.40
N LEU A 200 2.60 -15.29 3.69
CA LEU A 200 3.35 -15.54 2.47
C LEU A 200 4.84 -15.28 2.74
N THR A 201 5.69 -16.27 2.52
CA THR A 201 7.15 -16.07 2.55
C THR A 201 7.68 -15.90 1.13
N TYR A 202 8.29 -14.76 0.84
CA TYR A 202 8.94 -14.45 -0.43
C TYR A 202 10.46 -14.65 -0.29
N GLN A 203 10.98 -15.68 -0.97
CA GLN A 203 12.35 -16.19 -0.83
C GLN A 203 13.17 -16.02 -2.11
N ASP A 204 13.09 -14.84 -2.71
CA ASP A 204 13.75 -14.50 -3.98
C ASP A 204 14.33 -13.09 -3.87
N GLU A 205 15.12 -12.67 -4.85
CA GLU A 205 15.78 -11.36 -4.84
C GLU A 205 14.74 -10.23 -4.80
N ILE A 206 14.94 -9.26 -3.91
CA ILE A 206 14.09 -8.07 -3.84
C ILE A 206 14.44 -7.03 -4.91
N TYR A 207 15.59 -7.19 -5.59
CA TYR A 207 16.04 -6.33 -6.68
C TYR A 207 15.84 -6.95 -8.07
N SER A 208 15.42 -8.22 -8.15
CA SER A 208 15.41 -8.92 -9.44
C SER A 208 14.40 -8.30 -10.40
N TYR A 209 14.90 -8.07 -11.61
CA TYR A 209 14.12 -7.75 -12.79
C TYR A 209 13.78 -9.06 -13.51
N ALA A 210 12.95 -9.91 -12.89
CA ALA A 210 12.57 -11.20 -13.50
C ALA A 210 11.49 -11.07 -14.60
N GLY A 211 11.22 -9.85 -15.10
CA GLY A 211 10.25 -9.57 -16.16
C GLY A 211 8.80 -9.41 -15.71
N ASP A 212 8.49 -9.64 -14.44
CA ASP A 212 7.15 -9.46 -13.86
C ASP A 212 7.09 -8.21 -12.97
N PHE A 213 6.87 -7.07 -13.62
CA PHE A 213 6.73 -5.75 -13.00
C PHE A 213 5.64 -5.70 -11.92
N TYR A 214 4.60 -6.53 -12.04
CA TYR A 214 3.44 -6.48 -11.15
C TYR A 214 3.52 -7.52 -10.02
N LYS A 215 4.57 -8.35 -9.93
CA LYS A 215 4.71 -9.39 -8.89
C LYS A 215 4.52 -8.81 -7.48
N PHE A 216 5.28 -7.78 -7.15
CA PHE A 216 5.22 -7.12 -5.84
C PHE A 216 3.92 -6.34 -5.63
N ARG A 217 3.29 -5.85 -6.70
CA ARG A 217 1.96 -5.26 -6.61
C ARG A 217 0.91 -6.30 -6.22
N ARG A 218 0.92 -7.46 -6.88
CA ARG A 218 -0.02 -8.54 -6.56
C ARG A 218 0.20 -9.07 -5.13
N ILE A 219 1.45 -9.14 -4.65
CA ILE A 219 1.74 -9.49 -3.26
C ILE A 219 1.11 -8.48 -2.26
N GLN A 220 1.02 -7.19 -2.61
CA GLN A 220 0.36 -6.17 -1.78
C GLN A 220 -1.16 -6.25 -1.79
N ASP A 221 -1.71 -6.55 -2.97
CA ASP A 221 -3.14 -6.68 -3.20
C ASP A 221 -3.66 -8.01 -2.61
N ASP A 222 -2.79 -9.00 -2.45
CA ASP A 222 -3.11 -10.24 -1.76
C ASP A 222 -3.39 -9.98 -0.26
N TYR A 223 -4.38 -10.67 0.29
CA TYR A 223 -4.83 -10.51 1.68
C TYR A 223 -3.93 -11.24 2.69
N HIS A 224 -2.73 -11.66 2.27
CA HIS A 224 -1.71 -12.28 3.10
C HIS A 224 -0.74 -11.25 3.67
N MET A 225 -0.15 -11.54 4.83
CA MET A 225 1.06 -10.85 5.27
C MET A 225 2.26 -11.46 4.53
N ALA A 226 2.96 -10.66 3.76
CA ALA A 226 4.19 -11.06 3.08
C ALA A 226 5.42 -10.75 3.95
N VAL A 227 6.30 -11.74 4.07
CA VAL A 227 7.63 -11.62 4.67
C VAL A 227 8.65 -11.94 3.58
N PHE A 228 9.55 -11.01 3.32
CA PHE A 228 10.59 -11.10 2.29
C PHE A 228 11.91 -11.44 2.95
N GLU A 229 12.79 -12.23 2.32
CA GLU A 229 14.14 -12.50 2.82
C GLU A 229 14.98 -11.21 2.99
N MET A 230 14.74 -10.49 4.08
CA MET A 230 15.39 -9.27 4.52
C MET A 230 15.27 -9.13 6.04
N LYS A 231 16.06 -8.22 6.62
CA LYS A 231 15.85 -7.75 7.99
C LYS A 231 14.76 -6.68 7.98
N GLU A 232 14.06 -6.54 9.10
CA GLU A 232 13.11 -5.46 9.31
C GLU A 232 13.45 -4.68 10.58
N LEU A 233 13.15 -3.38 10.61
CA LEU A 233 13.30 -2.58 11.82
C LEU A 233 12.16 -2.85 12.81
N SER A 234 12.53 -3.20 14.03
CA SER A 234 11.65 -3.18 15.20
C SER A 234 11.88 -1.90 16.02
N LYS A 235 11.10 -1.70 17.08
CA LYS A 235 11.35 -0.65 18.10
C LYS A 235 12.78 -0.62 18.65
N ASN A 236 13.47 -1.77 18.69
CA ASN A 236 14.80 -1.89 19.30
C ASN A 236 15.92 -2.08 18.26
N GLY A 237 15.62 -1.81 16.98
CA GLY A 237 16.55 -2.01 15.87
C GLY A 237 16.22 -3.20 14.99
N PRO A 238 17.12 -3.57 14.06
CA PRO A 238 16.86 -4.59 13.06
C PRO A 238 16.73 -5.98 13.68
N TYR A 239 15.74 -6.73 13.22
CA TYR A 239 15.56 -8.14 13.55
C TYR A 239 15.43 -8.96 12.27
N LEU A 240 15.60 -10.27 12.38
CA LEU A 240 15.37 -11.21 11.29
C LEU A 240 13.98 -11.84 11.47
N PRO A 241 13.05 -11.69 10.50
CA PRO A 241 11.80 -12.42 10.51
C PRO A 241 11.98 -13.95 10.56
N LEU A 242 10.90 -14.68 10.80
CA LEU A 242 10.95 -16.14 10.90
C LEU A 242 11.01 -16.75 9.50
N TYR A 243 12.10 -17.43 9.20
CA TYR A 243 12.27 -18.24 7.99
C TYR A 243 12.57 -19.68 8.37
N LYS A 244 12.10 -20.65 7.56
CA LYS A 244 12.53 -22.06 7.71
C LYS A 244 14.02 -22.20 7.37
N SER A 245 14.45 -21.51 6.31
CA SER A 245 15.83 -21.37 5.86
C SER A 245 15.92 -20.14 4.95
N LEU A 246 17.07 -19.48 4.89
CA LEU A 246 17.32 -18.49 3.83
C LEU A 246 17.62 -19.23 2.52
N SER A 247 17.02 -18.78 1.43
CA SER A 247 17.10 -19.45 0.12
C SER A 247 17.96 -18.66 -0.86
N TYR A 248 17.95 -17.33 -0.79
CA TYR A 248 18.62 -16.47 -1.77
C TYR A 248 19.84 -15.74 -1.20
N TYR A 249 19.71 -15.13 -0.02
CA TYR A 249 20.76 -14.30 0.58
C TYR A 249 21.46 -15.00 1.74
N GLU A 250 22.75 -14.72 1.93
CA GLU A 250 23.38 -14.93 3.23
C GLU A 250 22.91 -13.88 4.24
N ALA A 251 22.88 -14.20 5.54
CA ALA A 251 22.41 -13.29 6.58
C ALA A 251 23.14 -11.91 6.63
N LYS A 252 24.38 -11.86 6.14
CA LYS A 252 25.20 -10.65 6.02
C LYS A 252 24.78 -9.73 4.85
N GLU A 253 24.12 -10.29 3.84
CA GLU A 253 23.71 -9.61 2.60
C GLU A 253 22.28 -9.06 2.69
N LEU A 254 21.54 -9.48 3.72
CA LEU A 254 20.16 -9.04 3.93
C LEU A 254 20.09 -7.53 4.14
N ASN A 255 19.36 -6.89 3.24
CA ASN A 255 18.96 -5.50 3.39
C ASN A 255 18.02 -5.33 4.58
N THR A 256 17.86 -4.09 5.03
CA THR A 256 16.96 -3.75 6.13
C THR A 256 15.84 -2.86 5.62
N GLY A 257 14.63 -3.41 5.62
CA GLY A 257 13.37 -2.68 5.41
C GLY A 257 12.66 -2.42 6.74
N PHE A 258 11.39 -2.05 6.68
CA PHE A 258 10.55 -1.91 7.87
C PHE A 258 9.07 -1.97 7.52
N ARG A 259 8.24 -2.16 8.54
CA ARG A 259 6.79 -2.03 8.47
C ARG A 259 6.23 -1.42 9.74
N CYS A 260 4.99 -0.97 9.71
CA CYS A 260 4.32 -0.49 10.91
C CYS A 260 3.31 -1.53 11.43
N ILE A 261 3.04 -1.45 12.72
CA ILE A 261 1.86 -2.03 13.38
C ILE A 261 0.93 -0.87 13.74
N CYS A 262 -0.38 -1.10 13.64
CA CYS A 262 -1.42 -0.12 13.85
C CYS A 262 -2.30 -0.52 15.03
N GLU A 263 -2.27 0.30 16.08
CA GLU A 263 -3.23 0.25 17.17
C GLU A 263 -4.49 1.01 16.78
N VAL A 264 -5.64 0.44 17.08
CA VAL A 264 -6.94 0.94 16.64
C VAL A 264 -7.86 1.08 17.84
N THR A 265 -8.48 2.25 17.96
CA THR A 265 -9.64 2.43 18.84
C THR A 265 -10.89 2.18 18.01
N PRO A 266 -11.71 1.16 18.36
CA PRO A 266 -12.95 0.87 17.67
C PRO A 266 -13.90 2.10 17.59
N PRO A 267 -14.88 2.09 16.68
CA PRO A 267 -15.92 3.11 16.60
C PRO A 267 -16.72 3.25 17.91
#